data_AF-A0A1F4RZV1-F1
#
_entry.id   AF-A0A1F4RZV1-F1
#
_cell.length_a   1.000
_cell.length_b   1.000
_cell.length_c   1.000
_cell.angle_alpha   90.00
_cell.angle_beta   90.00
_cell.angle_gamma   90.00
#
_symmetry.space_group_name_H-M   'P 1'
#
loop_
_entity.id
_entity.type
_entity.pdbx_description
1 polymer ?
#
loop_
_entity_poly.entity_id
_entity_poly.type
_entity_poly.pdbx_seq_one_letter_code
_entity_poly.pdbx_strand_id
1 'polypeptide(L)'
;MMKKIILFSIFIIILASFFSSSNPDGLEKVAENLGFIGKACDGTSFMEDYTLSFIAHKGISTVCAGGAGIFLIFLIFWSTTKFFRKPLNFIS
;
A
#
# COMPACT_ATOMS: atom_id res chain seq x y z
N MET A 1 23.24 -13.91 1.83
CA MET A 1 22.06 -14.42 2.55
C MET A 1 20.87 -13.45 2.50
N MET A 2 21.07 -12.16 2.80
CA MET A 2 19.98 -11.16 2.85
C MET A 2 19.22 -10.91 1.53
N LYS A 3 19.90 -10.95 0.38
CA LYS A 3 19.24 -10.78 -0.94
C LYS A 3 18.15 -11.82 -1.22
N LYS A 4 18.35 -13.07 -0.76
CA LYS A 4 17.37 -14.16 -0.92
C LYS A 4 16.11 -13.91 -0.09
N ILE A 5 16.27 -13.38 1.12
CA ILE A 5 15.16 -13.03 2.03
C ILE A 5 14.32 -11.91 1.43
N ILE A 6 14.97 -10.88 0.88
CA ILE A 6 14.28 -9.75 0.23
C ILE A 6 13.49 -10.23 -0.98
N LEU A 7 14.10 -11.05 -1.84
CA LEU A 7 13.42 -11.61 -3.02
C LEU A 7 12.23 -12.48 -2.63
N PHE A 8 12.38 -13.29 -1.59
CA PHE A 8 11.31 -14.13 -1.07
C PHE A 8 10.16 -13.31 -0.47
N SER A 9 10.46 -12.23 0.26
CA SER A 9 9.45 -11.31 0.79
C SER A 9 8.67 -10.62 -0.33
N ILE A 10 9.34 -10.14 -1.38
CA ILE A 10 8.68 -9.54 -2.55
C ILE A 10 7.75 -10.56 -3.22
N PHE A 11 8.23 -11.80 -3.38
CA PHE A 11 7.42 -12.88 -3.96
C PHE A 11 6.15 -13.15 -3.15
N ILE A 12 6.26 -13.25 -1.82
CA ILE A 12 5.10 -13.41 -0.92
C ILE A 12 4.12 -12.26 -1.07
N ILE A 13 4.60 -11.01 -1.11
CA ILE A 13 3.73 -9.82 -1.23
C ILE A 13 2.93 -9.87 -2.53
N ILE A 14 3.55 -10.26 -3.64
CA ILE A 14 2.86 -10.38 -4.94
C ILE A 14 1.78 -11.46 -4.88
N LEU A 15 2.10 -12.64 -4.33
CA LEU A 15 1.11 -13.73 -4.20
C LEU A 15 -0.04 -13.36 -3.25
N ALA A 16 0.28 -12.74 -2.10
CA ALA A 16 -0.71 -12.33 -1.12
C ALA A 16 -1.66 -11.26 -1.68
N SER A 17 -1.17 -10.37 -2.53
CA SER A 17 -1.99 -9.33 -3.19
C SER A 17 -3.00 -9.93 -4.16
N PHE A 18 -2.65 -11.00 -4.89
CA PHE A 18 -3.61 -11.74 -5.73
C PHE A 18 -4.67 -12.48 -4.92
N PHE A 19 -4.34 -12.84 -3.68
CA PHE A 19 -5.26 -13.50 -2.75
C PHE A 19 -6.02 -12.50 -1.87
N SER A 20 -5.91 -11.20 -2.15
CA SER A 20 -6.72 -10.18 -1.47
C SER A 20 -8.19 -10.51 -1.68
N SER A 21 -8.91 -10.68 -0.57
CA SER A 21 -10.31 -11.08 -0.61
C SER A 21 -11.16 -10.01 -1.28
N SER A 22 -12.16 -10.46 -2.06
CA SER A 22 -13.19 -9.58 -2.63
C SER A 22 -14.37 -9.35 -1.69
N ASN A 23 -14.32 -9.86 -0.45
CA ASN A 23 -15.36 -9.65 0.54
C ASN A 23 -15.33 -8.21 1.09
N PRO A 24 -16.50 -7.69 1.52
CA PRO A 24 -16.58 -6.37 2.11
C PRO A 24 -15.67 -6.29 3.34
N ASP A 25 -14.99 -5.16 3.46
CA ASP A 25 -14.10 -4.92 4.59
C ASP A 25 -14.90 -4.76 5.90
N GLY A 26 -14.21 -4.58 7.02
CA GLY A 26 -14.87 -4.50 8.32
C GLY A 26 -15.84 -3.31 8.41
N LEU A 27 -15.53 -2.20 7.75
CA LEU A 27 -16.35 -0.99 7.76
C LEU A 27 -17.58 -1.15 6.87
N GLU A 28 -17.40 -1.72 5.68
CA GLU A 28 -18.46 -1.99 4.72
C GLU A 28 -19.45 -3.03 5.27
N LYS A 29 -18.97 -4.09 5.93
CA LYS A 29 -19.84 -5.04 6.65
C LYS A 29 -20.65 -4.37 7.76
N VAL A 30 -20.05 -3.44 8.49
CA VAL A 30 -20.77 -2.69 9.53
C VAL A 30 -21.81 -1.77 8.90
N ALA A 31 -21.48 -1.10 7.80
CA ALA A 31 -22.39 -0.24 7.06
C ALA A 31 -23.56 -1.01 6.43
N GLU A 32 -23.31 -2.23 5.94
CA GLU A 32 -24.33 -3.15 5.45
C GLU A 32 -25.26 -3.59 6.58
N ASN A 33 -24.70 -4.08 7.70
CA ASN A 33 -25.48 -4.53 8.85
C ASN A 33 -26.35 -3.41 9.47
N LEU A 34 -25.88 -2.16 9.43
CA LEU A 34 -26.59 -1.00 9.96
C LEU A 34 -27.45 -0.28 8.90
N GLY A 35 -27.46 -0.76 7.64
CA GLY A 35 -28.33 -0.26 6.57
C GLY A 35 -27.99 1.13 6.05
N PHE A 36 -26.77 1.64 6.26
CA PHE A 36 -26.33 2.95 5.76
C PHE A 36 -25.30 2.88 4.64
N ILE A 37 -24.97 1.69 4.14
CA ILE A 37 -24.00 1.51 3.04
C ILE A 37 -24.35 2.38 1.81
N GLY A 38 -25.63 2.51 1.45
CA GLY A 38 -26.09 3.36 0.35
C GLY A 38 -26.06 4.87 0.62
N LYS A 39 -25.63 5.30 1.82
CA LYS A 39 -25.36 6.71 2.13
C LYS A 39 -23.89 7.07 1.95
N ALA A 40 -23.02 6.09 1.65
CA ALA A 40 -21.67 6.37 1.22
C ALA A 40 -21.71 7.20 -0.06
N CYS A 41 -20.99 8.32 -0.07
CA CYS A 41 -20.74 9.04 -1.31
C CYS A 41 -19.50 8.42 -1.94
N ASP A 42 -19.60 7.99 -3.20
CA ASP A 42 -18.43 7.59 -3.97
C ASP A 42 -17.42 8.75 -3.95
N GLY A 43 -16.25 8.48 -3.40
CA GLY A 43 -15.21 9.48 -3.23
C GLY A 43 -14.32 9.45 -4.46
N THR A 44 -13.94 10.60 -5.02
CA THR A 44 -12.88 10.61 -6.04
C THR A 44 -11.52 10.41 -5.35
N SER A 45 -11.24 9.19 -4.90
CA SER A 45 -9.99 8.81 -4.26
C SER A 45 -9.07 8.16 -5.29
N PHE A 46 -7.78 8.49 -5.23
CA PHE A 46 -6.77 7.91 -6.12
C PHE A 46 -6.55 6.41 -5.91
N MET A 47 -6.96 5.87 -4.75
CA MET A 47 -6.79 4.46 -4.35
C MET A 47 -8.06 3.90 -3.70
N GLU A 48 -9.22 4.07 -4.35
CA GLU A 48 -10.46 3.40 -3.93
C GLU A 48 -10.27 1.87 -3.97
N ASP A 49 -10.70 1.17 -2.92
CA ASP A 49 -10.49 -0.28 -2.71
C ASP A 49 -9.04 -0.77 -2.88
N TYR A 50 -8.05 0.10 -2.61
CA TYR A 50 -6.64 -0.20 -2.86
C TYR A 50 -6.35 -0.54 -4.34
N THR A 51 -7.14 0.02 -5.25
CA THR A 51 -6.97 -0.11 -6.70
C THR A 51 -6.56 1.22 -7.32
N LEU A 52 -5.72 1.16 -8.33
CA LEU A 52 -5.46 2.28 -9.23
C LEU A 52 -6.54 2.31 -10.31
N SER A 53 -7.36 3.36 -10.33
CA SER A 53 -8.45 3.54 -11.31
C SER A 53 -7.97 3.54 -12.77
N PHE A 54 -6.67 3.71 -13.01
CA PHE A 54 -6.05 3.70 -14.34
C PHE A 54 -5.81 2.28 -14.91
N ILE A 55 -5.89 1.23 -14.08
CA ILE A 55 -5.64 -0.17 -14.50
C ILE A 55 -6.94 -0.99 -14.44
N ALA A 56 -7.37 -1.52 -15.59
CA ALA A 56 -8.61 -2.27 -15.73
C ALA A 56 -8.62 -3.64 -15.01
N HIS A 57 -7.45 -4.26 -14.81
CA HIS A 57 -7.35 -5.55 -14.14
C HIS A 57 -7.19 -5.38 -12.62
N LYS A 58 -8.23 -5.70 -11.85
CA LYS A 58 -8.29 -5.54 -10.38
C LYS A 58 -7.05 -6.10 -9.66
N GLY A 59 -6.62 -7.32 -9.98
CA GLY A 59 -5.45 -7.94 -9.34
C GLY A 59 -4.12 -7.23 -9.64
N ILE A 60 -3.89 -6.81 -10.89
CA ILE A 60 -2.69 -6.06 -11.27
C ILE A 60 -2.72 -4.67 -10.64
N SER A 61 -3.90 -4.05 -10.62
CA SER A 61 -4.15 -2.74 -10.03
C SER A 61 -3.80 -2.72 -8.53
N THR A 62 -4.23 -3.72 -7.77
CA THR A 62 -3.92 -3.86 -6.34
C THR A 62 -2.43 -4.06 -6.07
N VAL A 63 -1.75 -4.90 -6.85
CA VAL A 63 -0.29 -5.10 -6.73
C VAL A 63 0.45 -3.79 -7.01
N CYS A 64 0.06 -3.06 -8.06
CA CYS A 64 0.66 -1.77 -8.40
C CYS A 64 0.40 -0.72 -7.31
N ALA A 65 -0.81 -0.67 -6.74
CA ALA A 65 -1.16 0.25 -5.66
C ALA A 65 -0.32 -0.03 -4.40
N GLY A 66 -0.17 -1.30 -4.02
CA GLY A 66 0.70 -1.71 -2.91
C GLY A 66 2.18 -1.39 -3.18
N GLY A 67 2.66 -1.66 -4.40
CA GLY A 67 4.03 -1.33 -4.82
C GLY A 67 4.31 0.17 -4.78
N ALA A 68 3.37 1.00 -5.22
CA ALA A 68 3.47 2.46 -5.16
C ALA A 68 3.55 2.95 -3.71
N GLY A 69 2.75 2.39 -2.80
CA GLY A 69 2.81 2.72 -1.37
C GLY A 69 4.17 2.38 -0.73
N ILE A 70 4.72 1.20 -1.02
CA ILE A 70 6.06 0.80 -0.54
C ILE A 70 7.13 1.77 -1.06
N PHE A 71 7.07 2.11 -2.34
CA PHE A 71 8.02 3.03 -2.96
C PHE A 71 7.95 4.44 -2.35
N LEU A 72 6.74 4.92 -2.05
CA LEU A 72 6.52 6.21 -1.41
C LEU A 72 7.11 6.25 0.00
N ILE A 73 6.86 5.23 0.82
CA ILE A 73 7.43 5.11 2.17
C ILE A 73 8.96 5.05 2.09
N PHE A 74 9.51 4.27 1.15
CA PHE A 74 10.95 4.17 0.93
C PHE A 74 11.57 5.53 0.60
N LEU A 75 10.94 6.32 -0.28
CA LEU A 75 11.41 7.67 -0.63
C LEU A 75 11.39 8.62 0.58
N ILE A 76 10.34 8.57 1.40
CA ILE A 76 10.22 9.39 2.61
C ILE A 76 11.34 9.03 3.60
N PHE A 77 11.54 7.74 3.87
CA PHE A 77 12.61 7.27 4.75
C PHE A 77 14.00 7.63 4.22
N TRP A 78 14.24 7.42 2.92
CA TRP A 78 15.50 7.76 2.26
C TRP A 78 15.78 9.26 2.33
N SER A 79 14.78 10.09 2.05
CA SER A 79 14.89 11.56 2.13
C SER A 79 15.19 12.01 3.56
N THR A 80 14.52 11.43 4.55
CA THR A 80 14.74 11.73 5.97
C THR A 80 16.16 11.34 6.40
N THR A 81 16.62 10.13 6.08
CA THR A 81 17.99 9.71 6.44
C THR A 81 19.06 10.56 5.77
N LYS A 82 18.85 11.01 4.53
CA LYS A 82 19.77 11.92 3.85
C LYS A 82 19.78 13.32 4.49
N PHE A 83 18.63 13.81 4.92
CA PHE A 83 18.49 15.12 5.58
C PHE A 83 19.15 15.15 6.96
N PHE A 84 19.01 14.07 7.74
CA PHE A 84 19.59 13.96 9.09
C PHE A 84 21.04 13.47 9.12
N ARG A 85 21.57 12.96 8.00
CA ARG A 85 23.01 12.69 7.83
C ARG A 85 23.78 14.00 7.60
N LYS A 86 23.78 14.89 8.60
CA LYS A 86 24.90 15.82 8.76
C LYS A 86 26.09 15.01 9.30
N PRO A 87 27.33 15.19 8.79
CA PRO A 87 28.48 14.55 9.41
C PRO A 87 28.58 15.06 10.85
N LEU A 88 28.43 14.16 11.81
CA LEU A 88 28.81 14.41 13.21
C LEU A 88 30.33 14.53 13.25
N ASN A 89 30.84 15.70 12.85
CA ASN A 89 32.20 16.12 13.19
C ASN A 89 32.16 16.56 14.66
N PHE A 90 32.23 15.58 15.57
CA PHE A 90 32.56 15.84 16.96
C PHE A 90 34.05 16.18 17.02
N ILE A 91 34.28 17.50 17.07
CA ILE A 91 35.39 18.29 17.60
C ILE A 91 36.60 17.49 18.15
N SER A 92 37.77 17.85 17.63
CA SER A 92 39.13 17.55 18.12
C SER A 92 39.35 17.94 19.58
#